data_AF-A0A4S4LVT2-F1
#
_entry.id   AF-A0A4S4LVT2-F1
#
_cell.length_a   1.000
_cell.length_b   1.000
_cell.length_c   1.000
_cell.angle_alpha   90.00
_cell.angle_beta   90.00
_cell.angle_gamma   90.00
#
_symmetry.space_group_name_H-M   'P 1'
#
loop_
_entity.id
_entity.type
_entity.pdbx_description
1 polymer ?
#
loop_
_entity_poly.entity_id
_entity_poly.type
_entity_poly.pdbx_seq_one_letter_code
_entity_poly.pdbx_strand_id
1 'polypeptide(L)' 'MTALTADLPPHMRLVEPELTPRFMLTCADALLHGLSELAARTGVRIQSHFTKVREQVGCVRTQRGAENIDVFD' A
#
# COMPACT_ATOMS: atom_id res chain seq x y z
N MET A 1 -1.02 -17.30 -6.81
CA MET A 1 -1.29 -16.16 -7.71
C MET A 1 -0.20 -16.09 -8.75
N THR A 2 -0.54 -15.78 -10.01
CA THR A 2 0.43 -15.71 -11.11
C THR A 2 1.06 -14.32 -11.14
N ALA A 3 2.39 -14.23 -11.34
CA ALA A 3 3.09 -12.95 -11.42
C ALA A 3 2.54 -12.09 -12.57
N LEU A 4 2.47 -10.77 -12.38
CA LEU A 4 1.93 -9.83 -13.38
C LEU A 4 2.76 -9.75 -14.67
N THR A 5 3.98 -10.26 -14.65
CA THR A 5 4.89 -10.35 -15.81
C THR A 5 5.00 -11.76 -16.37
N ALA A 6 4.10 -12.68 -15.97
CA ALA A 6 4.16 -14.08 -16.37
C ALA A 6 3.95 -14.31 -17.88
N ASP A 7 3.30 -13.36 -18.55
CA ASP A 7 3.14 -13.30 -20.01
C ASP A 7 4.42 -12.91 -20.76
N LEU A 8 5.38 -12.26 -20.07
CA LEU A 8 6.66 -11.87 -20.66
C LEU A 8 7.65 -13.05 -20.70
N PRO A 9 8.61 -13.08 -21.66
CA PRO A 9 9.73 -14.01 -21.63
C PRO A 9 10.54 -13.90 -20.32
N PRO A 10 11.16 -14.99 -19.82
CA PRO A 10 11.85 -14.98 -18.52
C PRO A 10 12.88 -13.86 -18.35
N HIS A 11 13.63 -13.54 -19.41
CA HIS A 11 14.65 -12.49 -19.39
C HIS A 11 14.10 -11.06 -19.31
N MET A 12 12.78 -10.87 -19.46
CA MET A 12 12.08 -9.59 -19.34
C MET A 12 11.35 -9.44 -17.99
N ARG A 13 11.34 -10.47 -17.13
CA ARG A 13 10.66 -10.48 -15.82
C ARG A 13 11.51 -9.90 -14.69
N LEU A 14 12.31 -8.88 -14.99
CA LEU A 14 13.20 -8.23 -14.02
C LEU A 14 12.52 -7.08 -13.25
N VAL A 15 11.38 -6.60 -13.76
CA VAL A 15 10.65 -5.46 -13.22
C VAL A 15 9.35 -5.94 -12.60
N GLU A 16 9.09 -5.51 -11.37
CA GLU A 16 7.84 -5.78 -10.66
C GLU A 16 7.13 -4.46 -10.35
N PRO A 17 5.80 -4.38 -10.53
CA PRO A 17 5.04 -3.20 -10.12
C PRO A 17 4.83 -3.18 -8.59
N GLU A 18 4.56 -1.99 -8.07
CA GLU A 18 4.26 -1.73 -6.65
C GLU A 18 3.21 -0.62 -6.54
N LEU A 19 2.25 -0.77 -5.61
CA LEU A 19 1.26 0.25 -5.31
C LEU A 19 1.91 1.30 -4.40
N THR A 20 1.81 2.58 -4.79
CA THR A 20 2.55 3.67 -4.14
C THR A 20 1.65 4.80 -3.63
N PRO A 21 0.74 4.53 -2.66
CA PRO A 21 0.05 5.63 -1.96
C PRO A 21 1.10 6.50 -1.27
N ARG A 22 1.17 7.79 -1.63
CA ARG A 22 2.21 8.70 -1.15
C ARG A 22 2.30 8.70 0.38
N PHE A 23 1.17 8.93 1.04
CA PHE A 23 1.08 8.96 2.49
C PHE A 23 -0.36 8.69 2.92
N MET A 24 -0.56 7.85 3.93
CA MET A 24 -1.90 7.37 4.28
C MET A 24 -2.86 8.49 4.72
N LEU A 25 -2.36 9.56 5.33
CA LEU A 25 -3.18 10.73 5.67
C LEU A 25 -3.59 11.56 4.46
N THR A 26 -2.95 11.38 3.30
CA THR A 26 -3.32 12.07 2.05
C THR A 26 -4.27 11.26 1.17
N CYS A 27 -4.60 10.04 1.57
CA CYS A 27 -5.47 9.14 0.84
C CYS A 27 -6.82 9.02 1.56
N ALA A 28 -7.91 9.01 0.81
CA ALA A 28 -9.23 8.70 1.35
C ALA A 28 -9.31 7.23 1.77
N ASP A 29 -10.16 6.93 2.74
CA ASP A 29 -10.33 5.58 3.31
C ASP A 29 -10.74 4.57 2.24
N ALA A 30 -11.69 4.97 1.39
CA ALA A 30 -12.13 4.16 0.25
C ALA A 30 -10.99 3.84 -0.73
N LEU A 31 -10.04 4.76 -0.92
CA LEU A 31 -8.86 4.52 -1.75
C LEU A 31 -7.92 3.51 -1.09
N LEU A 32 -7.66 3.65 0.21
CA LEU A 32 -6.79 2.73 0.96
C LEU A 32 -7.37 1.31 1.00
N HIS A 33 -8.68 1.18 1.23
CA HIS A 33 -9.38 -0.11 1.15
C HIS A 33 -9.28 -0.72 -0.24
N GLY A 34 -9.58 0.05 -1.30
CA GLY A 34 -9.47 -0.44 -2.67
C GLY A 34 -8.05 -0.88 -3.05
N LEU A 35 -7.02 -0.19 -2.53
CA LEU A 35 -5.62 -0.57 -2.71
C LEU A 35 -5.27 -1.86 -1.96
N SER A 36 -5.76 -2.04 -0.73
CA SER A 36 -5.59 -3.29 0.02
C SER A 36 -6.25 -4.48 -0.69
N GLU A 37 -7.50 -4.33 -1.15
CA GLU A 37 -8.19 -5.36 -1.94
C GLU A 37 -7.46 -5.68 -3.25
N LEU A 38 -6.92 -4.67 -3.93
CA LEU A 38 -6.14 -4.84 -5.15
C LEU A 38 -4.84 -5.59 -4.88
N ALA A 39 -4.13 -5.25 -3.80
CA ALA A 39 -2.92 -5.93 -3.38
C ALA A 39 -3.20 -7.39 -3.03
N ALA A 40 -4.25 -7.68 -2.26
CA ALA A 40 -4.68 -9.04 -1.93
C ALA A 40 -5.05 -9.86 -3.17
N ARG A 41 -5.70 -9.24 -4.16
CA ARG A 41 -6.13 -9.91 -5.40
C ARG A 41 -4.99 -10.15 -6.39
N THR A 42 -3.99 -9.27 -6.46
CA THR A 42 -2.94 -9.30 -7.48
C THR A 42 -1.57 -9.73 -6.95
N GLY A 43 -1.34 -9.62 -5.65
CA GLY A 43 -0.08 -9.95 -4.98
C GLY A 43 0.95 -8.85 -5.12
N VAL A 44 0.53 -7.68 -5.61
CA VAL A 44 1.37 -6.50 -5.73
C VAL A 44 1.64 -5.94 -4.35
N ARG A 45 2.90 -5.58 -4.11
CA ARG A 45 3.33 -4.96 -2.85
C ARG A 45 2.80 -3.54 -2.72
N ILE A 46 2.84 -3.02 -1.49
CA ILE A 46 2.49 -1.63 -1.20
C ILE A 46 3.71 -0.94 -0.58
N GLN A 47 4.10 0.18 -1.18
CA GLN A 47 5.10 1.10 -0.64
C GLN A 47 4.42 2.42 -0.30
N SER A 48 4.45 2.80 0.98
CA SER A 48 3.98 4.10 1.45
C SER A 48 5.05 4.76 2.30
N HIS A 49 5.04 6.09 2.35
CA HIS A 49 5.74 6.76 3.44
C HIS A 49 5.02 6.47 4.77
N PHE A 50 5.78 5.98 5.75
CA PHE A 50 5.34 5.89 7.14
C PHE A 50 6.16 6.87 7.97
N THR A 51 5.51 7.48 8.96
CA THR A 51 6.14 8.50 9.81
C THR A 51 6.14 8.06 11.26
N LYS A 52 7.24 8.39 11.94
CA LYS A 52 7.37 8.29 13.41
C LYS A 52 7.21 9.65 14.08
N VAL A 53 6.88 10.70 13.32
CA VAL A 53 6.64 12.04 13.86
C VAL A 53 5.38 11.98 14.73
N ARG A 54 5.53 12.28 16.03
CA ARG A 54 4.47 12.15 17.04
C ARG A 54 3.16 12.84 16.64
N GLU A 55 3.24 14.01 16.02
CA GLU A 55 2.06 14.76 15.56
C GLU A 55 1.30 14.02 14.46
N GLN A 56 2.01 13.43 13.51
CA GLN A 56 1.38 12.67 12.42
C GLN A 56 0.86 11.32 12.89
N VAL A 57 1.56 10.65 13.82
CA VAL A 57 1.04 9.42 14.48
C VAL A 57 -0.21 9.75 15.30
N GLY A 58 -0.19 10.86 16.03
CA GLY A 58 -1.36 11.35 16.77
C GLY A 58 -2.53 11.68 15.85
N CYS A 59 -2.27 12.30 14.70
CA CYS A 59 -3.27 12.58 13.68
C CYS A 59 -3.89 11.28 13.12
N VAL A 60 -3.07 10.26 12.83
CA VAL A 60 -3.56 8.95 12.36
C VAL A 60 -4.42 8.26 13.41
N ARG A 61 -3.95 8.20 14.67
CA ARG A 61 -4.74 7.67 15.79
C ARG A 61 -6.06 8.41 15.97
N THR A 62 -6.06 9.73 15.81
CA THR A 62 -7.25 10.57 16.00
C THR A 62 -8.24 10.44 14.84
N GLN A 63 -7.76 10.39 13.60
CA GLN A 63 -8.61 10.35 12.41
C GLN A 63 -9.08 8.94 12.05
N ARG A 64 -8.28 7.92 12.36
CA ARG A 64 -8.48 6.55 11.86
C ARG A 64 -8.61 5.49 12.96
N GLY A 65 -8.29 5.83 14.22
CA GLY A 65 -8.34 4.87 15.33
C GLY A 65 -7.34 3.71 15.24
N ALA A 66 -6.42 3.74 14.28
CA ALA A 66 -5.43 2.71 14.01
C ALA A 66 -4.00 3.25 14.19
N GLU A 67 -3.02 2.37 14.39
CA GLU A 67 -1.64 2.75 14.21
C GLU A 67 -1.33 2.94 12.73
N ASN A 68 -0.30 3.74 12.45
CA ASN A 68 0.17 3.91 11.07
C ASN A 68 0.61 2.60 10.41
N ILE A 69 0.87 1.52 11.14
CA ILE A 69 1.32 0.26 10.53
C ILE A 69 0.15 -0.67 10.14
N ASP A 70 -1.01 -0.53 10.78
CA ASP A 70 -2.13 -1.48 10.66
C ASP A 70 -3.13 -1.09 9.55
N VAL A 71 -2.90 -0.01 8.80
CA VAL A 71 -3.89 0.53 7.84
C VAL A 71 -4.08 -0.35 6.59
N PHE A 72 -3.13 -1.25 6.32
CA PHE A 72 -3.21 -2.18 5.19
C PHE A 72 -3.38 -3.65 5.63
N ASP A 73 -3.49 -3.91 6.93
CA ASP A 73 -3.80 -5.24 7.50
C ASP A 73 -5.30 -5.57 7.35
#